data_AF-A0A0G4MRQ6-F1
#
_entry.id   AF-A0A0G4MRQ6-F1
#
_cell.length_a   1.000
_cell.length_b   1.000
_cell.length_c   1.000
_cell.angle_alpha   90.00
_cell.angle_beta   90.00
_cell.angle_gamma   90.00
#
_symmetry.space_group_name_H-M   'P 1'
#
loop_
_entity.id
_entity.type
_entity.pdbx_description
1 polymer ?
#
loop_
_entity_poly.entity_id
_entity_poly.type
_entity_poly.pdbx_seq_one_letter_code
_entity_poly.pdbx_strand_id
1 'polypeptide(L)'
;MTLAHQLATGQKTSHDLVDDGFNRHAFRDRDGLPEWFMDDEGRHDKPHKPITKAAADAIKEKMRAYNARPIKKVAKAKARKKFKAAQRYEKLKKKTDSLVNEEGLTEKEKASTIAKMIAKAGQVKRRPQPTLVIAK
;
A
#
# COMPACT_ATOMS: atom_id res chain seq x y z
N MET A 1 2.78 -11.07 15.28
CA MET A 1 3.77 -11.71 14.38
C MET A 1 5.20 -11.23 14.62
N THR A 2 5.42 -9.98 15.00
CA THR A 2 6.78 -9.46 15.29
C THR A 2 7.42 -10.19 16.46
N LEU A 3 6.71 -10.28 17.58
CA LEU A 3 7.12 -11.05 18.77
C LEU A 3 7.37 -12.53 18.44
N ALA A 4 6.44 -13.15 17.71
CA ALA A 4 6.56 -14.53 17.28
C ALA A 4 7.80 -14.75 16.39
N HIS A 5 8.12 -13.79 15.52
CA HIS A 5 9.32 -13.83 14.69
C HIS A 5 10.58 -13.69 15.55
N GLN A 6 10.60 -12.78 16.53
CA GLN A 6 11.72 -12.61 17.47
C GLN A 6 11.96 -13.87 18.33
N LEU A 7 10.90 -14.57 18.72
CA LEU A 7 11.02 -15.84 19.43
C LEU A 7 11.54 -16.94 18.51
N ALA A 8 11.03 -17.03 17.27
CA ALA A 8 11.49 -18.01 16.29
C ALA A 8 12.95 -17.80 15.87
N THR A 9 13.44 -16.56 15.84
CA THR A 9 14.84 -16.25 15.54
C THR A 9 15.75 -16.29 16.77
N GLY A 10 15.21 -16.57 17.96
CA GLY A 10 15.96 -16.60 19.21
C GLY A 10 16.43 -15.22 19.70
N GLN A 11 15.92 -14.13 19.14
CA GLN A 11 16.24 -12.76 19.60
C GLN A 11 15.61 -12.44 20.96
N LYS A 12 14.50 -13.10 21.30
CA LYS A 12 13.86 -13.02 22.61
C LYS A 12 13.61 -14.41 23.15
N THR A 13 13.88 -14.61 24.43
CA THR A 13 13.62 -15.86 25.14
C THR A 13 12.22 -15.84 25.77
N SER A 14 11.75 -17.00 26.23
CA SER A 14 10.48 -17.10 26.96
C SER A 14 10.48 -16.27 28.25
N HIS A 15 11.63 -16.13 28.91
CA HIS A 15 11.77 -15.30 30.12
C HIS A 15 11.57 -13.82 29.81
N ASP A 16 12.22 -13.31 28.75
CA ASP A 16 12.06 -11.92 28.32
C ASP A 16 10.61 -11.59 27.96
N LEU A 17 9.82 -12.57 27.51
CA LEU A 17 8.40 -12.38 27.23
C LEU A 17 7.54 -12.28 28.50
N VAL A 18 7.90 -13.01 29.54
CA VAL A 18 7.23 -12.92 30.84
C VAL A 18 7.47 -11.54 31.44
N ASP A 19 8.71 -11.05 31.36
CA ASP A 19 9.08 -9.72 31.84
C ASP A 19 8.35 -8.60 31.05
N ASP A 20 8.31 -8.71 29.72
CA ASP A 20 7.53 -7.81 28.84
C ASP A 20 6.00 -7.85 29.14
N GLY A 21 5.53 -8.91 29.80
CA GLY A 21 4.15 -9.11 30.19
C GLY A 21 3.71 -8.16 31.31
N PHE A 22 4.63 -7.80 32.21
CA PHE A 22 4.38 -6.85 33.29
C PHE A 22 4.43 -5.42 32.77
N ASN A 23 3.25 -4.86 32.47
CA ASN A 23 3.09 -3.49 31.98
C ASN A 23 1.93 -2.79 32.68
N ARG A 24 1.69 -1.51 32.34
CA ARG A 24 0.60 -0.67 32.89
C ARG A 24 -0.79 -1.33 32.81
N HIS A 25 -0.97 -2.31 31.94
CA HIS A 25 -2.24 -2.93 31.60
C HIS A 25 -2.36 -4.39 32.11
N ALA A 26 -1.36 -4.93 32.84
CA ALA A 26 -1.27 -6.36 33.17
C ALA A 26 -2.25 -6.85 34.26
N PHE A 27 -2.56 -6.03 35.27
CA PHE A 27 -3.35 -6.43 36.44
C PHE A 27 -4.73 -5.74 36.48
N ARG A 28 -5.46 -5.81 35.36
CA ARG A 28 -6.80 -5.23 35.25
C ARG A 28 -7.84 -6.34 35.29
N ASP A 29 -8.68 -6.38 36.31
CA ASP A 29 -9.81 -7.31 36.38
C ASP A 29 -10.81 -6.95 35.28
N ARG A 30 -11.10 -7.93 34.42
CA ARG A 30 -12.03 -7.76 33.28
C ARG A 30 -13.34 -8.53 33.45
N ASP A 31 -13.48 -9.28 34.54
CA ASP A 31 -14.62 -10.12 34.80
C ASP A 31 -15.76 -9.32 35.43
N GLY A 32 -16.98 -9.49 34.90
CA GLY A 32 -18.19 -8.85 35.42
C GLY A 32 -18.42 -7.39 34.99
N LEU A 33 -17.62 -6.87 34.06
CA LEU A 33 -17.78 -5.50 33.54
C LEU A 33 -18.83 -5.41 32.42
N PRO A 34 -19.51 -4.27 32.26
CA PRO A 34 -20.39 -4.03 31.13
C PRO A 34 -19.67 -4.13 29.77
N GLU A 35 -20.37 -4.63 28.76
CA GLU A 35 -19.83 -4.81 27.40
C GLU A 35 -19.37 -3.49 26.77
N TRP A 36 -20.13 -2.40 26.96
CA TRP A 36 -19.77 -1.08 26.44
C TRP A 36 -18.44 -0.57 27.00
N PHE A 37 -18.10 -0.92 28.25
CA PHE A 37 -16.84 -0.54 28.88
C PHE A 37 -15.68 -1.38 28.33
N MET A 38 -15.88 -2.69 28.18
CA MET A 38 -14.86 -3.58 27.60
C MET A 38 -14.53 -3.25 26.14
N ASP A 39 -15.54 -2.86 25.36
CA ASP A 39 -15.37 -2.45 23.97
C ASP A 39 -14.53 -1.17 23.83
N ASP A 40 -14.77 -0.20 24.72
CA ASP A 40 -14.02 1.06 24.72
C ASP A 40 -12.60 0.85 25.26
N GLU A 41 -12.47 0.14 26.38
CA GLU A 41 -11.18 -0.19 26.97
C GLU A 41 -10.33 -1.02 25.99
N GLY A 42 -10.91 -2.04 25.33
CA GLY A 42 -10.20 -2.88 24.37
C GLY A 42 -9.65 -2.14 23.13
N ARG A 43 -10.13 -0.94 22.83
CA ARG A 43 -9.59 -0.08 21.75
C ARG A 43 -8.38 0.73 22.22
N HIS A 44 -8.41 1.20 23.46
CA HIS A 44 -7.42 2.13 24.01
C HIS A 44 -6.35 1.43 24.87
N ASP A 45 -6.61 0.21 25.33
CA ASP A 45 -5.78 -0.56 26.26
C ASP A 45 -4.77 -1.46 25.54
N LYS A 46 -4.08 -0.90 24.54
CA LYS A 46 -3.12 -1.64 23.68
C LYS A 46 -1.78 -0.92 23.59
N PRO A 47 -0.67 -1.53 24.05
CA PRO A 47 0.65 -0.95 23.90
C PRO A 47 1.11 -0.98 22.44
N HIS A 48 1.59 0.17 21.93
CA HIS A 48 2.16 0.29 20.60
C HIS A 48 3.60 -0.27 20.57
N LYS A 49 3.73 -1.56 20.26
CA LYS A 49 5.04 -2.21 20.13
C LYS A 49 5.65 -1.94 18.75
N PRO A 50 6.99 -1.80 18.64
CA PRO A 50 7.66 -1.61 17.36
C PRO A 50 7.43 -2.80 16.43
N ILE A 51 7.28 -2.51 15.12
CA ILE A 51 6.98 -3.52 14.11
C ILE A 51 8.08 -3.67 13.06
N THR A 52 8.26 -4.89 12.56
CA THR A 52 9.21 -5.21 11.49
C THR A 52 8.49 -5.48 10.18
N LYS A 53 9.15 -5.14 9.07
CA LYS A 53 8.62 -5.38 7.72
C LYS A 53 8.37 -6.86 7.45
N ALA A 54 9.31 -7.73 7.84
CA ALA A 54 9.21 -9.18 7.66
C ALA A 54 7.94 -9.75 8.33
N ALA A 55 7.66 -9.34 9.58
CA ALA A 55 6.47 -9.79 10.29
C ALA A 55 5.17 -9.24 9.67
N ALA A 56 5.17 -8.01 9.16
CA ALA A 56 4.01 -7.45 8.47
C ALA A 56 3.72 -8.19 7.15
N ASP A 57 4.75 -8.57 6.41
CA ASP A 57 4.59 -9.31 5.16
C ASP A 57 4.09 -10.75 5.40
N ALA A 58 4.53 -11.40 6.48
CA ALA A 58 4.00 -12.70 6.90
C ALA A 58 2.50 -12.65 7.25
N ILE A 59 2.02 -11.57 7.91
CA ILE A 59 0.58 -11.36 8.15
C ILE A 59 -0.17 -11.23 6.83
N LYS A 60 0.33 -10.42 5.90
CA LYS A 60 -0.29 -10.23 4.59
C LYS A 60 -0.36 -11.53 3.80
N GLU A 61 0.66 -12.37 3.90
CA GLU A 61 0.68 -13.69 3.25
C GLU A 61 -0.34 -14.63 3.86
N LYS A 62 -0.41 -14.71 5.20
CA LYS A 62 -1.46 -15.46 5.91
C LYS A 62 -2.85 -14.98 5.48
N MET A 63 -3.09 -13.67 5.43
CA MET A 63 -4.35 -13.10 4.94
C MET A 63 -4.60 -13.38 3.45
N ARG A 64 -3.54 -13.43 2.63
CA ARG A 64 -3.64 -13.76 1.20
C ARG A 64 -4.05 -15.20 0.98
N ALA A 65 -3.63 -16.13 1.84
CA ALA A 65 -4.06 -17.53 1.77
C ALA A 65 -5.58 -17.66 1.93
N TYR A 66 -6.20 -16.84 2.79
CA TYR A 66 -7.65 -16.81 2.97
C TYR A 66 -8.37 -16.05 1.84
N ASN A 67 -7.74 -15.02 1.27
CA ASN A 67 -8.33 -14.23 0.20
C ASN A 67 -8.18 -14.92 -1.17
N ALA A 68 -9.22 -15.59 -1.62
CA ALA A 68 -9.25 -16.22 -2.94
C ALA A 68 -8.95 -15.20 -4.06
N ARG A 69 -7.94 -15.48 -4.89
CA ARG A 69 -7.63 -14.74 -6.13
C ARG A 69 -7.99 -15.60 -7.35
N PRO A 70 -9.28 -15.84 -7.63
CA PRO A 70 -9.69 -16.77 -8.68
C PRO A 70 -9.27 -16.27 -10.07
N ILE A 71 -9.07 -17.21 -11.00
CA ILE A 71 -8.65 -16.95 -12.40
C ILE A 71 -9.51 -15.86 -13.04
N LYS A 72 -10.84 -15.90 -12.81
CA LYS A 72 -11.79 -14.87 -13.28
C LYS A 72 -11.44 -13.46 -12.81
N LYS A 73 -11.05 -13.27 -11.55
CA LYS A 73 -10.69 -11.95 -11.01
C LYS A 73 -9.33 -11.48 -11.55
N VAL A 74 -8.39 -12.40 -11.77
CA VAL A 74 -7.10 -12.10 -12.42
C VAL A 74 -7.32 -11.65 -13.87
N ALA A 75 -8.14 -12.37 -14.64
CA ALA A 75 -8.51 -12.00 -16.00
C ALA A 75 -9.22 -10.64 -16.06
N LYS A 76 -10.20 -10.39 -15.18
CA LYS A 76 -10.87 -9.09 -15.06
C LYS A 76 -9.89 -7.96 -14.73
N ALA A 77 -8.90 -8.20 -13.86
CA ALA A 77 -7.88 -7.20 -13.53
C ALA A 77 -6.97 -6.89 -14.75
N LYS A 78 -6.54 -7.91 -15.49
CA LYS A 78 -5.78 -7.73 -16.75
C LYS A 78 -6.59 -6.95 -17.79
N ALA A 79 -7.86 -7.32 -18.00
CA ALA A 79 -8.76 -6.63 -18.92
C ALA A 79 -8.97 -5.16 -18.54
N ARG A 80 -9.18 -4.86 -17.24
CA ARG A 80 -9.27 -3.48 -16.73
C ARG A 80 -8.01 -2.68 -17.02
N LYS A 81 -6.82 -3.27 -16.82
CA LYS A 81 -5.54 -2.61 -17.15
C LYS A 81 -5.43 -2.32 -18.65
N LYS A 82 -5.76 -3.29 -19.52
CA LYS A 82 -5.77 -3.13 -20.99
C LYS A 82 -6.75 -2.03 -21.42
N PHE A 83 -7.96 -2.04 -20.88
CA PHE A 83 -8.97 -1.02 -21.17
C PHE A 83 -8.53 0.39 -20.76
N LYS A 84 -7.93 0.54 -19.57
CA LYS A 84 -7.38 1.83 -19.12
C LYS A 84 -6.21 2.31 -19.97
N ALA A 85 -5.37 1.40 -20.46
CA ALA A 85 -4.31 1.74 -21.41
C ALA A 85 -4.90 2.21 -22.75
N ALA A 86 -5.84 1.46 -23.33
CA ALA A 86 -6.51 1.83 -24.57
C ALA A 86 -7.22 3.20 -24.47
N GLN A 87 -7.95 3.45 -23.39
CA GLN A 87 -8.58 4.77 -23.14
C GLN A 87 -7.57 5.93 -23.10
N ARG A 88 -6.34 5.71 -22.63
CA ARG A 88 -5.31 6.76 -22.65
C ARG A 88 -4.83 7.06 -24.06
N TYR A 89 -4.63 6.03 -24.89
CA TYR A 89 -4.26 6.20 -26.29
C TYR A 89 -5.38 6.85 -27.11
N GLU A 90 -6.64 6.48 -26.90
CA GLU A 90 -7.80 7.13 -27.53
C GLU A 90 -7.86 8.62 -27.18
N LYS A 91 -7.66 8.97 -25.90
CA LYS A 91 -7.60 10.38 -25.48
C LYS A 91 -6.42 11.12 -26.08
N LEU A 92 -5.27 10.45 -26.23
CA LEU A 92 -4.09 11.02 -26.87
C LEU A 92 -4.37 11.29 -28.35
N LYS A 93 -4.95 10.32 -29.07
CA LYS A 93 -5.32 10.45 -30.47
C LYS A 93 -6.29 11.61 -30.69
N LYS A 94 -7.35 11.70 -29.88
CA LYS A 94 -8.29 12.84 -29.95
C LYS A 94 -7.60 14.19 -29.72
N LYS A 95 -6.66 14.26 -28.78
CA LYS A 95 -5.87 15.49 -28.52
C LYS A 95 -4.92 15.81 -29.67
N THR A 96 -4.28 14.82 -30.29
CA THR A 96 -3.43 15.06 -31.45
C THR A 96 -4.26 15.54 -32.64
N ASP A 97 -5.43 14.94 -32.88
CA ASP A 97 -6.34 15.35 -33.95
C ASP A 97 -6.83 16.79 -33.74
N SER A 98 -7.17 17.18 -32.50
CA SER A 98 -7.54 18.57 -32.18
C SER A 98 -6.40 19.57 -32.41
N LEU A 99 -5.16 19.24 -32.02
CA LEU A 99 -4.00 20.13 -32.21
C LEU A 99 -3.60 20.29 -33.69
N VAL A 100 -3.84 19.27 -34.51
CA VAL A 100 -3.60 19.35 -35.96
C VAL A 100 -4.57 20.37 -36.58
N ASN A 101 -5.84 20.34 -36.16
CA ASN A 101 -6.91 21.20 -36.67
C ASN A 101 -6.90 22.64 -36.10
N GLU A 102 -6.10 22.96 -35.09
CA GLU A 102 -5.97 24.34 -34.59
C GLU A 102 -5.22 25.23 -35.61
N GLU A 103 -5.91 26.19 -36.20
CA GLU A 103 -5.35 27.20 -37.10
C GLU A 103 -4.76 28.35 -36.28
N GLY A 104 -3.45 28.28 -36.02
CA GLY A 104 -2.73 29.30 -35.22
C GLY A 104 -1.33 28.89 -34.75
N LEU A 105 -1.01 27.60 -34.74
CA LEU A 105 0.34 27.10 -34.47
C LEU A 105 1.09 26.74 -35.76
N THR A 106 2.40 26.98 -35.77
CA THR A 106 3.28 26.49 -36.83
C THR A 106 3.38 24.96 -36.80
N GLU A 107 3.56 24.32 -37.96
CA GLU A 107 3.62 22.85 -38.07
C GLU A 107 4.75 22.24 -37.20
N LYS A 108 5.85 22.98 -37.04
CA LYS A 108 6.99 22.59 -36.19
C LYS A 108 6.61 22.55 -34.71
N GLU A 109 5.83 23.51 -34.24
CA GLU A 109 5.35 23.56 -32.86
C GLU A 109 4.32 22.45 -32.60
N LYS A 110 3.43 22.19 -33.56
CA LYS A 110 2.49 21.06 -33.53
C LYS A 110 3.24 19.73 -33.44
N ALA A 111 4.24 19.49 -34.27
CA ALA A 111 5.06 18.27 -34.21
C ALA A 111 5.78 18.12 -32.86
N SER A 112 6.34 19.21 -32.33
CA SER A 112 7.05 19.19 -31.05
C SER A 112 6.12 18.89 -29.85
N THR A 113 4.89 19.41 -29.88
CA THR A 113 3.90 19.19 -28.83
C THR A 113 3.34 17.77 -28.88
N ILE A 114 3.07 17.24 -30.08
CA ILE A 114 2.69 15.83 -30.29
C ILE A 114 3.78 14.89 -29.76
N ALA A 115 5.05 15.13 -30.11
CA ALA A 115 6.16 14.32 -29.63
C ALA A 115 6.27 14.32 -28.09
N LYS A 116 6.12 15.49 -27.46
CA LYS A 116 6.11 15.62 -25.99
C LYS A 116 4.93 14.86 -25.35
N MET A 117 3.75 14.87 -25.97
CA MET A 117 2.59 14.14 -25.44
C MET A 117 2.74 12.62 -25.56
N ILE A 118 3.29 12.12 -26.67
CA ILE A 118 3.58 10.69 -26.86
C ILE A 118 4.63 10.22 -25.84
N ALA A 119 5.71 10.98 -25.66
CA ALA A 119 6.75 10.67 -24.68
C ALA A 119 6.19 10.58 -23.25
N LYS A 120 5.28 11.49 -22.87
CA LYS A 120 4.60 11.46 -21.57
C LYS A 120 3.61 10.29 -21.42
N ALA A 121 3.00 9.81 -22.50
CA ALA A 121 2.04 8.71 -22.46
C ALA A 121 2.71 7.34 -22.22
N GLY A 122 3.95 7.16 -22.70
CA GLY A 122 4.74 5.95 -22.48
C GLY A 122 5.40 5.86 -21.10
N GLN A 123 5.56 6.97 -20.39
CA GLN A 123 6.21 6.99 -19.09
C GLN A 123 5.27 6.55 -17.96
N VAL A 124 5.63 5.45 -17.30
CA VAL A 124 5.02 5.06 -16.01
C VAL A 124 5.57 6.00 -14.94
N LYS A 125 4.77 6.96 -14.47
CA LYS A 125 5.11 7.80 -13.31
C LYS A 125 5.37 6.90 -12.09
N ARG A 126 6.65 6.69 -11.77
CA ARG A 126 7.06 6.05 -10.51
C ARG A 126 7.07 7.13 -9.44
N ARG A 127 6.47 6.86 -8.28
CA ARG A 127 6.63 7.75 -7.12
C ARG A 127 8.08 7.64 -6.65
N PRO A 128 8.77 8.77 -6.38
CA PRO A 128 10.09 8.72 -5.79
C PRO A 128 10.01 8.01 -4.43
N GLN A 129 11.02 7.19 -4.13
CA GLN A 129 11.10 6.54 -2.82
C GLN A 129 11.44 7.60 -1.76
N PRO A 130 10.85 7.55 -0.55
CA PRO A 130 11.20 8.48 0.51
C PRO A 130 12.66 8.30 0.90
N THR A 131 13.42 9.39 0.92
CA THR A 131 14.81 9.40 1.40
C THR A 131 14.82 9.59 2.91
N LEU A 132 15.51 8.71 3.63
CA LEU A 132 15.77 8.88 5.07
C LEU A 132 16.86 9.92 5.24
N VAL A 133 16.50 11.10 5.74
CA VAL A 133 17.46 12.14 6.14
C VAL A 133 17.69 11.99 7.64
N ILE A 134 18.92 11.67 8.03
CA ILE A 134 19.35 11.63 9.43
C ILE A 134 20.00 12.97 9.73
N ALA A 135 19.38 13.79 10.58
CA ALA A 135 20.05 14.94 11.14
C ALA A 135 21.11 14.45 12.15
N LYS A 136 22.36 14.88 11.96
CA LYS A 136 23.46 14.61 12.87
C LYS A 136 23.60 15.77 13.85
#